data_AF-A0A096BW75-F1
#
_entry.id   AF-A0A096BW75-F1
#
_cell.length_a   1.000
_cell.length_b   1.000
_cell.length_c   1.000
_cell.angle_alpha   90.00
_cell.angle_beta   90.00
_cell.angle_gamma   90.00
#
_symmetry.space_group_name_H-M   'P 1'
#
loop_
_entity.id
_entity.type
_entity.pdbx_description
1 polymer ?
#
loop_
_entity_poly.entity_id
_entity_poly.type
_entity_poly.pdbx_seq_one_letter_code
_entity_poly.pdbx_strand_id
1 'polypeptide(L)'
;MKRPAIIFFFFIIGYVLYWCISDYNYRYNKINSIVGIYKLDFNHTDSEIYKDSIEKYNNLRLIFNSDMTFSLSFSVPFMADSVGTWKVGGMDEWNEIVYHNGIIDQLGEFDDGDTIIYINSPTPQKTYKKPTLIDKVFFVRIK
;
A
#
# COMPACT_ATOMS: atom_id res chain seq x y z
N MET A 1 21.09 -16.77 43.51
CA MET A 1 20.04 -16.04 42.76
C MET A 1 20.51 -15.31 41.49
N LYS A 2 21.81 -15.06 41.26
CA LYS A 2 22.28 -14.29 40.08
C LYS A 2 22.30 -15.07 38.75
N ARG A 3 22.66 -16.36 38.77
CA ARG A 3 22.75 -17.21 37.56
C ARG A 3 21.43 -17.39 36.79
N PRO A 4 20.28 -17.71 37.41
CA PRO A 4 19.02 -17.83 36.67
C PRO A 4 18.54 -16.50 36.09
N ALA A 5 18.79 -15.37 36.78
CA ALA A 5 18.46 -14.03 36.26
C ALA A 5 19.27 -13.67 35.00
N ILE A 6 20.57 -14.03 34.97
CA ILE A 6 21.43 -13.82 33.79
C ILE A 6 20.93 -14.66 32.61
N ILE A 7 20.59 -15.92 32.83
CA ILE A 7 20.05 -16.81 31.79
C ILE A 7 18.73 -16.26 31.25
N PHE A 8 17.82 -15.83 32.13
CA PHE A 8 16.55 -15.23 31.75
C PHE A 8 16.72 -13.95 30.92
N PHE A 9 17.71 -13.11 31.27
CA PHE A 9 18.05 -11.91 30.51
C PHE A 9 18.52 -12.24 29.08
N PHE A 10 19.36 -13.26 28.90
CA PHE A 10 19.76 -13.72 27.57
C PHE A 10 18.59 -14.29 26.75
N PHE A 11 17.63 -14.97 27.39
CA PHE A 11 16.41 -15.40 26.71
C PHE A 11 15.58 -14.23 26.20
N ILE A 12 15.41 -13.17 27.01
CA ILE A 12 14.71 -11.95 26.58
C ILE A 12 15.42 -11.30 25.40
N ILE A 13 16.75 -11.12 25.49
CA ILE A 13 17.53 -10.54 24.38
C ILE A 13 17.40 -11.39 23.12
N GLY A 14 17.52 -12.70 23.23
CA GLY A 14 17.38 -13.61 22.10
C GLY A 14 16.00 -13.49 21.43
N TYR A 15 14.94 -13.40 22.24
CA TYR A 15 13.58 -13.22 21.73
C TYR A 15 13.38 -11.86 21.03
N VAL A 16 13.89 -10.77 21.61
CA VAL A 16 13.83 -9.43 21.00
C VAL A 16 14.60 -9.39 19.68
N LEU A 17 15.82 -9.95 19.64
CA LEU A 17 16.62 -10.02 18.42
C LEU A 17 15.93 -10.85 17.32
N TYR A 18 15.35 -11.99 17.69
CA TYR A 18 14.57 -12.82 16.77
C TYR A 18 13.42 -12.02 16.15
N TRP A 19 12.66 -11.31 16.97
CA TRP A 19 11.57 -10.44 16.50
C TRP A 19 12.07 -9.33 15.56
N CYS A 20 13.14 -8.62 15.91
CA CYS A 20 13.68 -7.57 15.06
C CYS A 20 14.13 -8.08 13.68
N ILE A 21 14.79 -9.25 13.64
CA ILE A 21 15.23 -9.87 12.39
C ILE A 21 14.02 -10.35 11.57
N SER A 22 13.03 -10.95 12.23
CA SER A 22 11.80 -11.42 11.58
C SER A 22 11.01 -10.26 10.96
N ASP A 23 10.80 -9.17 11.70
CA ASP A 23 10.10 -7.98 11.20
C ASP A 23 10.87 -7.30 10.05
N TYR A 24 12.20 -7.20 10.17
CA TYR A 24 13.03 -6.67 9.08
C TYR A 24 12.89 -7.49 7.79
N ASN A 25 13.02 -8.82 7.88
CA ASN A 25 12.88 -9.71 6.73
C ASN A 25 11.48 -9.65 6.14
N TYR A 26 10.44 -9.58 6.99
CA TYR A 26 9.06 -9.40 6.56
C TYR A 26 8.90 -8.12 5.74
N ARG A 27 9.33 -6.96 6.29
CA ARG A 27 9.24 -5.67 5.61
C ARG A 27 10.04 -5.67 4.30
N TYR A 28 11.24 -6.22 4.29
CA TYR A 28 12.07 -6.30 3.09
C TYR A 28 11.39 -7.11 1.97
N ASN A 29 10.83 -8.27 2.29
CA ASN A 29 10.12 -9.10 1.32
C ASN A 29 8.85 -8.40 0.81
N LYS A 30 8.11 -7.74 1.70
CA LYS A 30 6.91 -6.99 1.36
C LYS A 30 7.19 -5.77 0.48
N ILE A 31 8.32 -5.08 0.70
CA ILE A 31 8.75 -4.00 -0.19
C ILE A 31 8.96 -4.56 -1.60
N ASN A 32 9.68 -5.68 -1.72
CA ASN A 32 9.94 -6.31 -3.02
C ASN A 32 8.66 -6.83 -3.71
N SER A 33 7.65 -7.26 -2.94
CA SER A 33 6.35 -7.68 -3.48
C SER A 33 5.45 -6.51 -3.92
N ILE A 34 5.72 -5.27 -3.48
CA ILE A 34 4.94 -4.07 -3.85
C ILE A 34 5.64 -3.22 -4.91
N VAL A 35 6.97 -3.16 -4.93
CA VAL A 35 7.71 -2.38 -5.94
C VAL A 35 7.35 -2.88 -7.34
N GLY A 36 6.87 -1.96 -8.20
CA GLY A 36 6.39 -2.31 -9.53
C GLY A 36 5.49 -1.27 -10.16
N ILE A 37 5.03 -1.58 -11.37
CA ILE A 37 4.07 -0.77 -12.14
C ILE A 37 2.75 -1.52 -12.20
N TYR A 38 1.67 -0.82 -11.93
CA TYR A 38 0.33 -1.38 -11.86
C TYR A 38 -0.63 -0.61 -12.78
N LYS A 39 -1.63 -1.30 -13.32
CA LYS A 39 -2.77 -0.71 -14.03
C LYS A 39 -4.03 -0.85 -13.19
N LEU A 40 -5.00 0.04 -13.40
CA LEU A 40 -6.30 -0.06 -12.76
C LEU A 40 -6.97 -1.40 -13.11
N ASP A 41 -7.56 -2.05 -12.11
CA ASP A 41 -8.32 -3.27 -12.28
C ASP A 41 -9.83 -2.97 -12.25
N PHE A 42 -10.43 -2.97 -13.44
CA PHE A 42 -11.86 -2.71 -13.63
C PHE A 42 -12.76 -3.89 -13.23
N ASN A 43 -12.21 -5.09 -13.07
CA ASN A 43 -13.01 -6.26 -12.68
C ASN A 43 -13.35 -6.23 -11.19
N HIS A 44 -12.41 -5.72 -10.39
CA HIS A 44 -12.54 -5.66 -8.92
C HIS A 44 -12.93 -4.28 -8.40
N THR A 45 -12.59 -3.22 -9.13
CA THR A 45 -12.97 -1.86 -8.73
C THR A 45 -14.40 -1.55 -9.19
N ASP A 46 -15.19 -0.94 -8.32
CA ASP A 46 -16.54 -0.53 -8.67
C ASP A 46 -16.55 0.40 -9.91
N SER A 47 -17.25 -0.06 -10.94
CA SER A 47 -17.43 0.61 -12.21
C SER A 47 -18.12 1.98 -12.11
N GLU A 48 -18.87 2.25 -11.04
CA GLU A 48 -19.59 3.53 -10.88
C GLU A 48 -18.64 4.73 -10.83
N ILE A 49 -17.39 4.52 -10.45
CA ILE A 49 -16.35 5.55 -10.40
C ILE A 49 -15.92 5.99 -11.82
N TYR A 50 -16.16 5.16 -12.84
CA TYR A 50 -15.56 5.30 -14.18
C TYR A 50 -16.53 5.13 -15.35
N LYS A 51 -17.85 5.10 -15.09
CA LYS A 51 -18.91 4.87 -16.10
C LYS A 51 -18.75 5.70 -17.37
N ASP A 52 -18.17 6.90 -17.28
CA ASP A 52 -18.03 7.81 -18.41
C ASP A 52 -16.72 7.66 -19.22
N SER A 53 -15.71 6.88 -18.78
CA SER A 53 -14.40 6.86 -19.48
C SER A 53 -13.44 5.71 -19.13
N ILE A 54 -13.83 4.44 -19.35
CA ILE A 54 -12.90 3.28 -19.29
C ILE A 54 -11.64 3.54 -20.13
N GLU A 55 -11.80 4.10 -21.33
CA GLU A 55 -10.68 4.44 -22.22
C GLU A 55 -9.66 5.40 -21.59
N LYS A 56 -10.12 6.36 -20.78
CA LYS A 56 -9.23 7.30 -20.08
C LYS A 56 -8.34 6.56 -19.08
N TYR A 57 -8.93 5.64 -18.31
CA TYR A 57 -8.22 4.96 -17.22
C TYR A 57 -7.43 3.72 -17.67
N ASN A 58 -7.63 3.22 -18.89
CA ASN A 58 -6.80 2.14 -19.46
C ASN A 58 -5.29 2.45 -19.47
N ASN A 59 -4.93 3.73 -19.58
CA ASN A 59 -3.55 4.20 -19.55
C ASN A 59 -3.09 4.71 -18.17
N LEU A 60 -3.93 4.58 -17.14
CA LEU A 60 -3.54 4.89 -15.77
C LEU A 60 -2.45 3.91 -15.33
N ARG A 61 -1.36 4.45 -14.79
CA ARG A 61 -0.26 3.67 -14.20
C ARG A 61 -0.04 4.15 -12.79
N LEU A 62 -0.03 3.23 -11.84
CA LEU A 62 0.42 3.45 -10.47
C LEU A 62 1.80 2.79 -10.32
N ILE A 63 2.80 3.55 -9.90
CA ILE A 63 4.19 3.11 -9.81
C ILE A 63 4.62 3.20 -8.35
N PHE A 64 5.12 2.09 -7.81
CA PHE A 64 5.81 2.03 -6.52
C PHE A 64 7.30 1.81 -6.76
N ASN A 65 8.12 2.76 -6.32
CA ASN A 65 9.56 2.73 -6.47
C ASN A 65 10.23 2.11 -5.24
N SER A 66 11.43 1.56 -5.43
CA SER A 66 12.24 0.96 -4.36
C SER A 66 12.77 1.97 -3.34
N ASP A 67 12.73 3.27 -3.64
CA ASP A 67 13.05 4.37 -2.72
C ASP A 67 11.86 4.82 -1.87
N MET A 68 10.79 4.02 -1.83
CA MET A 68 9.57 4.28 -1.08
C MET A 68 8.75 5.49 -1.57
N THR A 69 8.97 5.93 -2.82
CA THR A 69 8.09 6.89 -3.50
C THR A 69 7.02 6.20 -4.34
N PHE A 70 5.89 6.86 -4.56
CA PHE A 70 4.88 6.41 -5.51
C PHE A 70 4.45 7.53 -6.46
N SER A 71 3.93 7.15 -7.63
CA SER A 71 3.34 8.09 -8.59
C SER A 71 2.21 7.48 -9.41
N LEU A 72 1.27 8.34 -9.85
CA LEU A 72 0.29 8.06 -10.88
C LEU A 72 0.69 8.75 -12.19
N SER A 73 0.42 8.11 -13.32
CA SER A 73 0.68 8.72 -14.65
C SER A 73 -0.12 9.99 -14.92
N PHE A 74 -1.26 10.16 -14.25
CA PHE A 74 -2.06 11.38 -14.25
C PHE A 74 -2.95 11.46 -13.01
N SER A 75 -3.44 12.66 -12.70
CA SER A 75 -4.34 12.93 -11.59
C SER A 75 -5.71 12.26 -11.77
N VAL A 76 -6.22 11.66 -10.70
CA VAL A 76 -7.49 10.92 -10.69
C VAL A 76 -8.43 11.46 -9.60
N PRO A 77 -9.77 11.39 -9.80
CA PRO A 77 -10.73 11.95 -8.84
C PRO A 77 -10.74 11.27 -7.48
N PHE A 78 -10.35 10.00 -7.43
CA PHE A 78 -10.51 9.11 -6.28
C PHE A 78 -9.27 8.98 -5.40
N MET A 79 -8.14 9.62 -5.74
CA MET A 79 -6.93 9.64 -4.90
C MET A 79 -6.51 11.09 -4.63
N ALA A 80 -6.09 11.37 -3.41
CA ALA A 80 -5.89 12.72 -2.92
C ALA A 80 -4.78 13.50 -3.64
N ASP A 81 -3.80 12.80 -4.21
CA ASP A 81 -2.72 13.34 -5.03
C ASP A 81 -2.20 12.27 -6.00
N SER A 82 -1.45 12.67 -7.01
CA SER A 82 -0.80 11.77 -7.96
C SER A 82 0.60 11.33 -7.53
N VAL A 83 1.14 11.88 -6.45
CA VAL A 83 2.53 11.63 -6.03
C VAL A 83 2.66 11.66 -4.51
N GLY A 84 3.63 10.92 -3.98
CA GLY A 84 3.98 10.93 -2.56
C GLY A 84 4.93 9.81 -2.19
N THR A 85 4.84 9.36 -0.94
CA THR A 85 5.61 8.21 -0.41
C THR A 85 4.69 7.09 0.02
N TRP A 86 5.24 5.90 0.23
CA TRP A 86 4.52 4.77 0.79
C TRP A 86 5.35 4.09 1.87
N LYS A 87 4.69 3.29 2.71
CA LYS A 87 5.33 2.61 3.83
C LYS A 87 4.76 1.21 3.98
N VAL A 88 5.62 0.29 4.40
CA VAL A 88 5.22 -1.05 4.78
C VAL A 88 4.97 -1.11 6.28
N GLY A 89 3.79 -1.58 6.67
CA GLY A 89 3.44 -1.84 8.07
C GLY A 89 4.21 -3.02 8.66
N GLY A 90 4.14 -3.20 9.97
CA GLY A 90 4.49 -4.46 10.62
C GLY A 90 3.57 -5.62 10.21
N MET A 91 3.82 -6.81 10.77
CA MET A 91 3.12 -8.05 10.41
C MET A 91 1.58 -7.98 10.47
N ASP A 92 1.03 -7.16 11.37
CA ASP A 92 -0.41 -6.97 11.58
C ASP A 92 -0.88 -5.52 11.30
N GLU A 93 -0.08 -4.74 10.60
CA GLU A 93 -0.36 -3.34 10.29
C GLU A 93 -0.63 -3.15 8.80
N TRP A 94 -1.42 -2.12 8.48
CA TRP A 94 -1.62 -1.72 7.09
C TRP A 94 -0.34 -1.13 6.52
N ASN A 95 -0.14 -1.32 5.21
CA ASN A 95 0.76 -0.46 4.47
C ASN A 95 0.06 0.89 4.27
N GLU A 96 0.83 1.94 4.04
CA GLU A 96 0.31 3.30 3.91
C GLU A 96 0.77 3.94 2.61
N ILE A 97 -0.11 4.72 2.00
CA ILE A 97 0.24 5.73 1.01
C ILE A 97 0.14 7.09 1.68
N VAL A 98 1.21 7.87 1.61
CA VAL A 98 1.30 9.22 2.17
C VAL A 98 1.46 10.20 1.02
N TYR A 99 0.39 10.94 0.72
CA TYR A 99 0.37 11.94 -0.35
C TYR A 99 1.20 13.17 0.04
N HIS A 100 1.68 13.94 -0.95
CA HIS A 100 2.42 15.19 -0.67
C HIS A 100 1.63 16.21 0.16
N ASN A 101 0.30 16.19 0.07
CA ASN A 101 -0.59 17.04 0.87
C ASN A 101 -0.80 16.55 2.32
N GLY A 102 -0.13 15.47 2.73
CA GLY A 102 -0.15 14.91 4.08
C GLY A 102 -1.32 13.97 4.38
N ILE A 103 -2.22 13.72 3.41
CA ILE A 103 -3.27 12.70 3.56
C ILE A 103 -2.62 11.30 3.57
N ILE A 104 -3.22 10.38 4.31
CA ILE A 104 -2.77 9.00 4.43
C ILE A 104 -3.93 8.08 4.09
N ASP A 105 -3.73 7.19 3.13
CA ASP A 105 -4.66 6.10 2.80
C ASP A 105 -4.00 4.74 3.09
N GLN A 106 -4.83 3.75 3.39
CA GLN A 106 -4.38 2.37 3.64
C GLN A 106 -4.16 1.63 2.31
N LEU A 107 -3.06 0.91 2.23
CA LEU A 107 -2.66 0.06 1.10
C LEU A 107 -2.70 -1.41 1.54
N GLY A 108 -3.43 -2.22 0.79
CA GLY A 108 -3.54 -3.66 1.00
C GLY A 108 -3.14 -4.47 -0.22
N GLU A 109 -2.86 -5.75 0.00
CA GLU A 109 -2.75 -6.76 -1.05
C GLU A 109 -4.04 -7.58 -1.08
N PHE A 110 -4.46 -8.01 -2.26
CA PHE A 110 -5.63 -8.86 -2.44
C PHE A 110 -5.21 -10.33 -2.51
N ASP A 111 -5.96 -11.23 -1.86
CA ASP A 111 -5.62 -12.66 -1.70
C ASP A 111 -5.59 -13.48 -3.01
N ASP A 112 -5.77 -12.83 -4.17
CA ASP A 112 -5.55 -13.42 -5.50
C ASP A 112 -4.06 -13.43 -5.91
N GLY A 113 -3.16 -13.09 -4.96
CA GLY A 113 -1.69 -13.13 -5.06
C GLY A 113 -1.04 -11.74 -5.10
N ASP A 114 0.30 -11.69 -4.98
CA ASP A 114 1.17 -10.49 -4.95
C ASP A 114 1.09 -9.58 -6.20
N THR A 115 0.13 -9.83 -7.09
CA THR A 115 -0.09 -9.08 -8.31
C THR A 115 -1.20 -8.04 -8.17
N ILE A 116 -2.09 -8.14 -7.19
CA ILE A 116 -3.18 -7.18 -7.01
C ILE A 116 -3.03 -6.46 -5.68
N ILE A 117 -3.00 -5.13 -5.76
CA ILE A 117 -3.04 -4.24 -4.59
C ILE A 117 -4.33 -3.44 -4.62
N TYR A 118 -4.73 -2.93 -3.47
CA TYR A 118 -5.83 -1.99 -3.39
C TYR A 118 -5.57 -0.87 -2.40
N ILE A 119 -6.14 0.29 -2.71
CA ILE A 119 -6.21 1.41 -1.79
C ILE A 119 -7.57 1.35 -1.12
N ASN A 120 -7.58 1.26 0.20
CA ASN A 120 -8.78 1.12 1.01
C ASN A 120 -9.34 2.50 1.34
N SER A 121 -10.62 2.70 1.02
CA SER A 121 -11.38 3.94 1.26
C SER A 121 -10.62 5.18 0.83
N PRO A 122 -10.14 5.26 -0.43
CA PRO A 122 -9.18 6.27 -0.82
C PRO A 122 -9.79 7.66 -0.70
N THR A 123 -9.01 8.58 -0.15
CA THR A 123 -9.46 9.95 0.05
C THR A 123 -9.48 10.68 -1.30
N PRO A 124 -10.64 11.17 -1.76
CA PRO A 124 -10.77 11.80 -3.06
C PRO A 124 -10.21 13.23 -3.08
N GLN A 125 -9.93 13.76 -4.27
CA GLN A 125 -9.46 15.14 -4.39
C GLN A 125 -10.56 16.14 -3.99
N LYS A 126 -10.19 17.18 -3.25
CA LYS A 126 -11.09 18.22 -2.73
C LYS A 126 -11.95 18.91 -3.80
N THR A 127 -11.53 18.86 -5.06
CA THR A 127 -12.22 19.46 -6.21
C THR A 127 -13.43 18.66 -6.70
N TYR A 128 -13.60 17.39 -6.31
CA TYR A 128 -14.74 16.56 -6.71
C TYR A 128 -15.87 16.64 -5.69
N LYS A 129 -16.96 17.33 -6.07
CA LYS A 129 -18.05 17.77 -5.16
C LYS A 129 -18.90 16.67 -4.54
N LYS A 130 -18.83 15.44 -5.02
CA LYS A 130 -19.47 14.26 -4.43
C LYS A 130 -18.71 13.03 -4.92
N PRO A 131 -17.68 12.58 -4.21
CA PRO A 131 -17.22 11.23 -4.43
C PRO A 131 -18.36 10.33 -3.96
N THR A 132 -18.89 9.50 -4.86
CA THR A 132 -19.49 8.23 -4.42
C THR A 132 -18.52 7.64 -3.39
N LEU A 133 -18.99 7.15 -2.24
CA LEU A 133 -18.11 6.50 -1.28
C LEU A 133 -17.44 5.33 -2.01
N ILE A 134 -16.13 5.42 -2.18
CA ILE A 134 -15.35 4.38 -2.84
C ILE A 134 -14.78 3.52 -1.73
N ASP A 135 -15.24 2.28 -1.63
CA ASP A 135 -14.76 1.39 -0.58
C ASP A 135 -13.32 0.94 -0.87
N LYS A 136 -13.02 0.55 -2.10
CA LYS A 136 -11.70 0.07 -2.53
C LYS A 136 -11.42 0.38 -4.00
N VAL A 137 -10.17 0.68 -4.32
CA VAL A 137 -9.69 0.77 -5.71
C VAL A 137 -8.57 -0.22 -5.92
N PHE A 138 -8.74 -1.12 -6.88
CA PHE A 138 -7.82 -2.21 -7.15
C PHE A 138 -6.91 -1.91 -8.33
N PHE A 139 -5.66 -2.35 -8.23
CA PHE A 139 -4.66 -2.24 -9.28
C PHE A 139 -3.94 -3.57 -9.45
N VAL A 140 -3.73 -3.99 -10.70
CA VAL A 140 -3.02 -5.22 -11.05
C VAL A 140 -1.64 -4.90 -11.64
N ARG A 141 -0.63 -5.63 -11.19
CA ARG A 141 0.78 -5.50 -11.60
C ARG A 141 0.91 -5.80 -13.09
N ILE A 142 1.63 -4.95 -13.80
CA ILE A 142 2.04 -5.15 -15.18
C ILE A 142 3.37 -5.91 -15.16
N LYS A 143 3.46 -7.00 -15.93
CA LYS A 143 4.71 -7.75 -16.12
C LYS A 143 5.65 -7.04 -17.09
#